data_AF-A0A2P8B2Z4-F1
#
_entry.id   AF-A0A2P8B2Z4-F1
#
_cell.length_a   1.000
_cell.length_b   1.000
_cell.length_c   1.000
_cell.angle_alpha   90.00
_cell.angle_beta   90.00
_cell.angle_gamma   90.00
#
_symmetry.space_group_name_H-M   'P 1'
#
loop_
_entity.id
_entity.type
_entity.pdbx_description
1 polymer ?
#
loop_
_entity_poly.entity_id
_entity_poly.type
_entity_poly.pdbx_seq_one_letter_code
_entity_poly.pdbx_strand_id
1 'polypeptide(L)' 'MTRHPVQEPAANSPQALATAAPLLLIRTLLGLEPYGDDLVVAPALPERFGRIELLDIPGRWGRVDAIGSVTSQEANAADR' A
#
# COMPACT_ATOMS: atom_id res chain seq x y z
N MET A 1 25.91 -18.11 -26.72
CA MET A 1 24.93 -18.77 -25.84
C MET A 1 25.69 -19.61 -24.83
N THR A 2 25.42 -19.45 -23.54
CA THR A 2 26.01 -20.31 -22.50
C THR A 2 25.35 -21.70 -22.58
N ARG A 3 26.16 -22.76 -22.37
CA ARG A 3 25.73 -24.16 -22.51
C ARG A 3 24.84 -24.67 -21.36
N HIS A 4 24.66 -23.86 -20.33
CA HIS A 4 23.91 -24.19 -19.12
C HIS A 4 22.96 -23.03 -18.76
N PRO A 5 21.78 -23.32 -18.17
CA PRO A 5 20.88 -22.28 -17.71
C PRO A 5 21.61 -21.38 -16.70
N VAL A 6 21.64 -20.09 -16.98
CA VAL A 6 22.07 -19.08 -16.01
C VAL A 6 20.99 -19.01 -14.93
N GLN A 7 21.40 -19.06 -13.67
CA GLN A 7 20.48 -18.85 -12.55
C GLN A 7 19.94 -17.42 -12.65
N GLU A 8 18.62 -17.27 -12.78
CA GLU A 8 18.00 -15.95 -12.69
C GLU A 8 18.23 -15.40 -11.28
N PRO A 9 18.75 -14.17 -11.14
CA PRO A 9 18.78 -13.50 -9.85
C PRO A 9 17.37 -13.48 -9.25
N ALA A 10 17.25 -13.74 -7.94
CA ALA A 10 15.95 -13.85 -7.28
C ALA A 10 15.05 -12.63 -7.56
N ALA A 11 15.64 -11.42 -7.65
CA ALA A 11 14.96 -10.17 -7.95
C ALA A 11 14.22 -10.14 -9.31
N ASN A 12 14.67 -10.92 -10.30
CA ASN A 12 14.07 -10.99 -11.64
C ASN A 12 13.01 -12.09 -11.74
N SER A 13 12.76 -12.84 -10.67
CA SER A 13 11.68 -13.82 -10.65
C SER A 13 10.31 -13.13 -10.58
N PRO A 14 9.26 -13.65 -11.26
CA PRO A 14 7.90 -13.15 -11.11
C PRO A 14 7.44 -13.07 -9.64
N GLN A 15 7.95 -13.98 -8.82
CA GLN A 15 7.61 -14.11 -7.40
C GLN A 15 8.24 -13.02 -6.54
N ALA A 16 9.36 -12.40 -6.97
CA ALA A 16 10.02 -11.36 -6.18
C ALA A 16 9.18 -10.10 -6.05
N LEU A 17 8.66 -9.56 -7.17
CA LEU A 17 7.80 -8.37 -7.13
C LEU A 17 6.45 -8.64 -6.47
N ALA A 18 5.95 -9.88 -6.54
CA ALA A 18 4.70 -10.29 -5.89
C ALA A 18 4.75 -10.10 -4.36
N THR A 19 5.93 -10.22 -3.73
CA THR A 19 6.06 -9.99 -2.28
C THR A 19 5.81 -8.54 -1.87
N ALA A 20 6.09 -7.58 -2.76
CA ALA A 20 5.86 -6.16 -2.50
C ALA A 20 4.42 -5.70 -2.82
N ALA A 21 3.71 -6.46 -3.67
CA ALA A 21 2.38 -6.07 -4.16
C ALA A 21 1.35 -5.83 -3.04
N PRO A 22 1.26 -6.64 -1.96
CA PRO A 22 0.34 -6.36 -0.86
C PRO A 22 0.61 -5.02 -0.18
N LEU A 23 1.88 -4.70 0.09
CA LEU A 23 2.25 -3.43 0.72
C LEU A 23 1.98 -2.24 -0.21
N LEU A 24 2.25 -2.38 -1.52
CA LEU A 24 1.94 -1.35 -2.50
C LEU A 24 0.43 -1.09 -2.60
N LEU A 25 -0.38 -2.15 -2.55
CA LEU A 25 -1.84 -2.04 -2.53
C LEU A 25 -2.30 -1.26 -1.29
N ILE A 26 -1.83 -1.64 -0.09
CA ILE A 26 -2.18 -0.96 1.16
C ILE A 26 -1.73 0.51 1.13
N ARG A 27 -0.50 0.78 0.68
CA ARG A 27 0.02 2.14 0.51
C ARG A 27 -0.91 2.98 -0.37
N THR A 28 -1.38 2.39 -1.47
CA THR A 28 -2.26 3.06 -2.43
C THR A 28 -3.65 3.31 -1.84
N LEU A 29 -4.25 2.31 -1.17
CA LEU A 29 -5.58 2.44 -0.57
C LEU A 29 -5.63 3.44 0.59
N LEU A 30 -4.56 3.52 1.38
CA LEU A 30 -4.45 4.47 2.50
C LEU A 30 -3.89 5.84 2.08
N GLY A 31 -3.46 5.99 0.81
CA GLY A 31 -2.88 7.24 0.31
C GLY A 31 -1.65 7.68 1.11
N LEU A 32 -0.77 6.75 1.46
CA LEU A 32 0.39 7.06 2.30
C LEU A 32 1.45 7.82 1.52
N GLU A 33 1.72 9.05 1.95
CA GLU A 33 2.74 9.91 1.35
C GLU A 33 3.67 10.52 2.41
N PRO A 34 4.99 10.22 2.36
CA PRO A 34 5.95 10.80 3.29
C PRO A 34 6.22 12.27 2.92
N TYR A 35 6.11 13.17 3.90
CA TYR A 35 6.40 14.59 3.72
C TYR A 35 7.32 15.11 4.83
N GLY A 36 8.61 15.22 4.53
CA GLY A 36 9.59 15.65 5.53
C GLY A 36 9.65 14.68 6.71
N ASP A 37 9.26 15.16 7.89
CA ASP A 37 9.18 14.37 9.12
C ASP A 37 7.75 13.86 9.40
N ASP A 38 6.80 14.09 8.50
CA ASP A 38 5.41 13.67 8.61
C ASP A 38 5.07 12.51 7.64
N LEU A 39 4.05 11.73 8.00
CA LEU A 39 3.39 10.79 7.10
C LEU A 39 1.95 11.23 6.88
N VAL A 40 1.63 11.63 5.65
CA VAL A 40 0.26 11.96 5.25
C VAL A 40 -0.52 10.67 4.99
N VAL A 41 -1.74 10.62 5.51
CA VAL A 41 -2.69 9.51 5.30
C VAL A 41 -3.95 10.10 4.69
N ALA A 42 -4.27 9.71 3.45
CA ALA A 42 -5.43 10.17 2.70
C ALA A 42 -6.16 8.96 2.08
N PRO A 43 -6.96 8.22 2.87
CA PRO A 43 -7.54 6.96 2.43
C PRO A 43 -8.56 7.14 1.30
N ALA A 44 -8.44 6.30 0.27
CA ALA A 44 -9.37 6.21 -0.86
C ALA A 44 -9.85 4.76 -0.98
N LEU A 45 -10.75 4.36 -0.08
CA LEU A 45 -11.18 2.98 0.09
C LEU A 45 -12.45 2.69 -0.71
N PRO A 46 -12.43 1.70 -1.62
CA PRO A 46 -13.66 1.17 -2.19
C PRO A 46 -14.57 0.58 -1.10
N GLU A 47 -15.88 0.74 -1.25
CA GLU A 47 -16.88 0.35 -0.26
C GLU A 47 -16.72 -1.08 0.29
N ARG A 48 -16.34 -2.02 -0.59
CA ARG A 48 -16.15 -3.44 -0.24
C ARG A 48 -15.12 -3.70 0.86
N PHE A 49 -14.20 -2.77 1.12
CA PHE A 49 -13.13 -2.97 2.09
C PHE A 49 -13.52 -2.58 3.52
N GLY A 50 -14.50 -1.68 3.69
CA GLY A 50 -14.95 -1.21 5.01
C GLY A 50 -13.91 -0.40 5.78
N ARG A 51 -12.90 -1.05 6.36
CA ARG A 51 -11.83 -0.45 7.16
C ARG A 51 -10.51 -1.18 6.94
N ILE A 52 -9.44 -0.42 6.73
CA ILE A 52 -8.07 -0.91 6.62
C ILE A 52 -7.19 -0.17 7.62
N GLU A 53 -6.30 -0.90 8.26
CA GLU A 53 -5.30 -0.36 9.18
C GLU A 53 -3.92 -0.90 8.81
N LEU A 54 -2.94 -0.02 8.81
CA LEU A 54 -1.54 -0.37 8.79
C LEU A 54 -0.90 0.19 10.07
N LEU A 55 -0.54 -0.71 10.97
CA LEU A 55 -0.03 -0.35 12.28
C LEU A 55 1.49 -0.20 12.25
N ASP A 56 2.01 0.53 13.23
CA ASP A 56 3.40 0.47 13.62
C ASP A 56 4.38 0.88 12.51
N ILE A 57 3.97 1.78 11.61
CA ILE A 57 4.73 2.23 10.45
C ILE A 57 5.94 3.02 10.93
N PRO A 58 7.18 2.51 10.71
CA PRO A 58 8.38 3.25 11.07
C PRO A 58 8.71 4.30 10.00
N GLY A 59 9.30 5.42 10.42
CA GLY A 59 9.86 6.42 9.52
C GLY A 59 10.41 7.64 10.24
N ARG A 60 10.56 8.74 9.50
CA ARG A 60 11.04 10.03 10.07
C ARG A 60 10.06 10.62 11.09
N TRP A 61 8.79 10.29 10.91
CA TRP A 61 7.67 10.51 11.83
C TRP A 61 7.68 9.62 13.09
N GLY A 62 8.75 8.84 13.33
CA GLY A 62 8.81 7.88 14.43
C GLY A 62 8.05 6.58 14.11
N ARG A 63 7.10 6.21 14.96
CA ARG A 63 6.18 5.08 14.74
C ARG A 63 4.75 5.58 14.82
N VAL A 64 3.98 5.33 13.77
CA VAL A 64 2.59 5.78 13.67
C VAL A 64 1.71 4.70 13.06
N ASP A 65 0.42 4.77 13.34
CA ASP A 65 -0.60 3.95 12.69
C ASP A 65 -1.29 4.75 11.58
N ALA A 66 -1.66 4.08 10.50
CA ALA A 66 -2.49 4.62 9.44
C ALA A 66 -3.82 3.88 9.37
N ILE A 67 -4.92 4.62 9.50
CA ILE A 67 -6.27 4.07 9.57
C ILE A 67 -7.09 4.72 8.46
N GLY A 68 -7.79 3.89 7.68
CA GLY A 68 -8.77 4.34 6.71
C GLY A 68 -10.06 3.56 6.84
N SER A 69 -11.19 4.25 6.75
CA SER A 69 -12.52 3.67 6.74
C SER A 69 -13.36 4.33 5.65
N VAL A 70 -14.30 3.58 5.08
CA VAL A 70 -15.30 4.15 4.17
C VAL A 70 -16.11 5.19 4.95
N THR A 71 -15.92 6.46 4.63
CA THR A 71 -16.78 7.54 5.12
C THR A 71 -18.06 7.55 4.30
N SER A 72 -19.21 7.43 4.96
CA SER A 72 -20.54 7.39 4.33
C SER A 72 -20.89 8.61 3.45
N GLN A 73 -20.02 9.63 3.40
CA GLN A 73 -20.22 10.86 2.63
C GLN A 73 -19.92 10.69 1.12
N GLU A 74 -19.02 9.78 0.72
CA GLU A 74 -18.68 9.55 -0.70
C GLU A 74 -19.60 8.52 -1.37
N ALA A 75 -20.11 7.56 -0.61
CA ALA A 75 -21.07 6.55 -1.06
C ALA A 75 -22.38 7.16 -1.60
N ASN A 76 -22.80 8.32 -1.07
CA ASN A 76 -24.03 9.02 -1.47
C ASN A 76 -23.83 9.96 -2.69
N ALA A 77 -22.58 10.21 -3.10
CA ALA A 77 -22.25 11.05 -4.25
C ALA A 77 -22.08 10.24 -5.55
N ALA A 78 -21.79 8.94 -5.45
CA ALA A 78 -21.68 8.03 -6.61
C ALA A 78 -23.04 7.42 -7.04
N ASP A 79 -24.10 7.63 -6.25
CA ASP A 79 -25.48 7.15 -6.48
C ASP A 79 -26.45 8.29 -6.90
N ARG A 80 -25.92 9.42 -7.38
CA ARG A 80 -26.68 10.55 -7.95
C ARG A 80 -26.12 10.96 -9.31
#